data_AF-A0A7W2Y9U3-F1
#
_entry.id   AF-A0A7W2Y9U3-F1
#
_cell.length_a   1.000
_cell.length_b   1.000
_cell.length_c   1.000
_cell.angle_alpha   90.00
_cell.angle_beta   90.00
_cell.angle_gamma   90.00
#
_symmetry.space_group_name_H-M   'P 1'
#
loop_
_entity.id
_entity.type
_entity.pdbx_description
1 polymer ?
#
loop_
_entity_poly.entity_id
_entity_poly.type
_entity_poly.pdbx_seq_one_letter_code
_entity_poly.pdbx_strand_id
1 'polypeptide(L)' 'MGWLERLLNPATLALLIPIVAIVGAYSVNALKAHHRHQERIEKIKQGLDPDS' A
#
# COMPACT_ATOMS: atom_id res chain seq x y z
N MET A 1 -18.98 3.85 24.33
CA MET A 1 -19.01 3.73 22.85
C MET A 1 -18.80 2.26 22.48
N GLY A 2 -19.86 1.44 22.44
CA GLY A 2 -19.76 -0.02 22.32
C GLY A 2 -19.13 -0.57 21.03
N TRP A 3 -18.88 0.29 20.03
CA TRP A 3 -18.15 -0.11 18.82
C TRP A 3 -16.64 -0.28 19.06
N LEU A 4 -16.05 0.53 19.95
CA LEU A 4 -14.62 0.47 20.24
C LEU A 4 -14.25 -0.80 21.02
N GLU A 5 -15.10 -1.21 21.97
CA GLU A 5 -14.94 -2.46 22.74
C GLU A 5 -15.00 -3.71 21.84
N ARG A 6 -15.84 -3.68 20.80
CA ARG A 6 -15.90 -4.76 19.81
C ARG A 6 -14.64 -4.79 18.94
N LEU A 7 -14.13 -3.63 18.55
CA LEU A 7 -12.91 -3.53 17.75
C LEU A 7 -11.68 -4.04 18.52
N LEU A 8 -11.58 -3.72 19.81
CA LEU A 8 -10.50 -4.15 20.71
C LEU A 8 -10.68 -5.58 21.24
N ASN A 9 -11.75 -6.27 20.84
CA ASN A 9 -11.94 -7.66 21.22
C ASN A 9 -10.82 -8.53 20.58
N PRO A 10 -10.14 -9.38 21.36
CA PRO A 10 -9.03 -10.20 20.86
C PRO A 10 -9.39 -11.06 19.63
N ALA A 11 -10.60 -11.61 19.58
CA ALA A 11 -11.05 -12.43 18.45
C ALA A 11 -11.24 -11.60 17.17
N THR A 12 -11.68 -10.35 17.31
CA THR A 12 -11.84 -9.44 16.18
C THR A 12 -10.47 -8.96 15.68
N LEU A 13 -9.56 -8.62 16.59
CA LEU A 13 -8.19 -8.23 16.24
C LEU A 13 -7.41 -9.37 15.57
N ALA A 14 -7.59 -10.61 16.01
CA ALA A 14 -6.96 -11.78 15.39
C ALA A 14 -7.30 -11.92 13.89
N LEU A 15 -8.47 -11.44 13.46
CA LEU A 15 -8.86 -11.40 12.05
C LEU A 15 -8.47 -10.10 11.36
N LEU A 16 -8.62 -8.94 12.02
CA LEU A 16 -8.33 -7.64 11.40
C LEU A 16 -6.84 -7.41 11.16
N ILE A 17 -5.97 -7.81 12.09
CA ILE A 17 -4.52 -7.63 11.97
C ILE A 17 -3.97 -8.27 10.68
N PRO A 18 -4.22 -9.56 10.38
CA PRO A 18 -3.69 -10.15 9.15
C PRO A 18 -4.28 -9.50 7.89
N ILE A 19 -5.56 -9.12 7.89
CA ILE A 19 -6.17 -8.41 6.75
C ILE A 19 -5.45 -7.09 6.49
N VAL A 20 -5.24 -6.29 7.54
CA VAL A 20 -4.54 -5.00 7.44
C VAL A 20 -3.08 -5.21 7.03
N ALA A 21 -2.42 -6.25 7.53
CA ALA A 21 -1.04 -6.57 7.14
C ALA A 21 -0.94 -6.89 5.64
N ILE A 22 -1.85 -7.71 5.10
CA ILE A 22 -1.91 -8.06 3.68
C ILE A 22 -2.18 -6.79 2.86
N VAL A 23 -3.26 -6.07 3.16
CA VAL A 23 -3.63 -4.85 2.43
C VAL A 23 -2.50 -3.82 2.48
N GLY A 24 -1.87 -3.64 3.63
CA GLY A 24 -0.74 -2.72 3.82
C GLY A 24 0.47 -3.10 2.96
N ALA A 25 0.87 -4.37 2.98
CA ALA A 25 1.99 -4.86 2.18
C ALA A 25 1.75 -4.66 0.67
N TYR A 26 0.57 -5.02 0.18
CA TYR A 26 0.21 -4.83 -1.23
C TYR A 26 0.11 -3.34 -1.60
N SER A 27 -0.44 -2.50 -0.74
CA SER A 27 -0.56 -1.06 -0.98
C SER A 27 0.81 -0.39 -1.13
N VAL A 28 1.77 -0.73 -0.27
CA VAL A 28 3.14 -0.19 -0.36
C VAL A 28 3.82 -0.60 -1.67
N ASN A 29 3.67 -1.87 -2.08
CA ASN A 29 4.23 -2.35 -3.34
C ASN A 29 3.57 -1.69 -4.55
N ALA A 30 2.24 -1.55 -4.54
CA ALA A 30 1.50 -0.85 -5.58
C ALA A 30 1.94 0.61 -5.70
N LEU A 31 2.12 1.31 -4.57
CA LEU A 31 2.56 2.70 -4.56
C LEU A 31 3.98 2.84 -5.11
N LYS A 32 4.91 1.95 -4.73
CA LYS A 32 6.27 1.93 -5.28
C LYS A 32 6.27 1.70 -6.80
N ALA A 33 5.46 0.75 -7.27
CA ALA A 33 5.32 0.49 -8.70
C ALA A 33 4.73 1.70 -9.44
N HIS A 34 3.74 2.37 -8.85
CA HIS A 34 3.16 3.58 -9.41
C HIS A 34 4.19 4.71 -9.52
N HIS A 35 4.95 4.98 -8.46
CA HIS A 35 6.02 5.99 -8.48
C HIS A 35 7.07 5.67 -9.55
N ARG A 36 7.54 4.42 -9.62
CA ARG A 36 8.49 4.00 -10.67
C ARG A 36 7.93 4.22 -12.07
N HIS A 37 6.64 3.97 -12.27
CA HIS A 37 5.99 4.22 -13.54
C HIS A 37 5.96 5.72 -13.87
N GLN A 38 5.60 6.57 -12.92
CA GLN A 38 5.61 8.04 -13.10
C GLN A 38 7.02 8.56 -13.41
N GLU A 39 8.04 8.07 -12.71
CA GLU A 39 9.44 8.44 -12.98
C GLU A 39 9.86 8.08 -14.40
N ARG A 40 9.50 6.88 -14.89
CA ARG A 40 9.77 6.49 -16.29
C ARG A 40 9.07 7.40 -17.28
N ILE A 41 7.80 7.75 -17.04
CA ILE A 41 7.05 8.68 -17.89
C ILE A 41 7.70 10.06 -17.91
N GLU A 42 8.19 10.54 -16.76
CA GLU A 42 8.84 11.84 -16.66
C GLU A 42 10.21 11.86 -17.36
N LYS A 43 11.02 10.80 -17.21
CA LYS A 43 12.26 10.62 -17.99
C LYS A 43 11.99 10.67 -19.50
N ILE A 44 10.95 9.97 -19.98
CA ILE A 44 10.55 9.98 -21.40
C ILE A 44 10.16 11.39 -21.85
N LYS A 45 9.38 12.14 -21.05
CA LYS A 45 9.01 13.53 -21.39
C LYS A 45 10.23 14.45 -21.50
N GLN A 46 11.26 14.19 -20.72
CA GLN A 46 12.52 14.94 -20.73
C GLN A 46 13.50 14.45 -21.81
N GLY A 47 13.14 13.44 -22.60
CA GLY A 47 13.99 12.85 -23.64
C GLY A 47 15.13 11.98 -23.10
N LEU A 48 15.05 11.56 -21.84
CA LEU A 48 16.01 10.67 -21.18
C LEU A 48 15.57 9.20 -21.31
N ASP A 49 16.55 8.29 -21.37
CA ASP A 49 16.27 6.85 -21.37
C ASP A 49 15.65 6.44 -20.01
N PRO A 50 14.42 5.90 -19.97
CA PRO A 50 13.74 5.52 -18.74
C PRO A 50 14.40 4.37 -17.98
N ASP A 51 15.13 3.51 -18.69
CA ASP A 51 15.62 2.22 -18.17
C ASP A 51 17.15 2.19 -17.98
N SER A 52 17.82 3.32 -18.25
CA SER A 52 19.24 3.56 -17.95
C SER A 52 19.50 4.14 -16.55
#